data_AF-A0A8C1V1W9-F1
#
_entry.id   AF-A0A8C1V1W9-F1
#
_cell.length_a   1.000
_cell.length_b   1.000
_cell.length_c   1.000
_cell.angle_alpha   90.00
_cell.angle_beta   90.00
_cell.angle_gamma   90.00
#
_symmetry.space_group_name_H-M   'P 1'
#
loop_
_entity.id
_entity.type
_entity.pdbx_description
1 polymer ?
#
loop_
_entity_poly.entity_id
_entity_poly.type
_entity_poly.pdbx_seq_one_letter_code
_entity_poly.pdbx_strand_id
1 'polypeptide(L)'
;MHFYFSINQPILIFLLSFLASVQVGIVNGTEDKPHSRPYMVSVQRKNKHKRGGFLLSEQFFILTAAHCWDGWRCYQIDVVCSM
;
A
#
# COMPACT_ATOMS: atom_id res chain seq x y z
N MET A 1 25.40 26.07 31.02
CA MET A 1 25.77 25.01 30.06
C MET A 1 24.53 24.66 29.24
N HIS A 2 24.28 25.39 28.16
CA HIS A 2 23.28 25.04 27.16
C HIS A 2 24.04 24.55 25.93
N PHE A 3 24.12 23.24 25.75
CA PHE A 3 24.63 22.64 24.52
C PHE A 3 23.58 22.84 23.42
N TYR A 4 23.65 23.96 22.70
CA TYR A 4 23.01 24.09 21.41
C TYR A 4 23.83 23.25 20.41
N PHE A 5 23.41 22.01 20.20
CA PHE A 5 23.99 21.13 19.20
C PHE A 5 23.63 21.67 17.81
N SER A 6 24.61 22.28 17.14
CA SER A 6 24.50 22.87 15.81
C SER A 6 24.16 21.79 14.77
N ILE A 7 22.91 21.75 14.29
CA ILE A 7 22.44 20.88 13.20
C ILE A 7 22.94 21.41 11.85
N ASN A 8 24.27 21.52 11.68
CA ASN A 8 24.90 22.00 10.46
C ASN A 8 25.78 20.90 9.83
N GLN A 9 25.19 19.75 9.52
CA GLN A 9 25.84 18.71 8.73
C GLN A 9 24.85 18.23 7.65
N PRO A 10 24.94 18.71 6.39
CA PRO A 10 24.01 18.34 5.31
C PRO A 10 23.98 16.82 5.05
N ILE A 11 25.07 16.14 5.41
CA ILE A 11 25.24 14.69 5.37
C ILE A 11 24.19 14.00 6.24
N LEU A 12 23.86 14.54 7.42
CA LEU A 12 22.91 13.94 8.35
C LEU A 12 21.48 14.01 7.80
N ILE A 13 21.08 15.15 7.22
CA ILE A 13 19.77 15.32 6.58
C ILE A 13 19.63 14.38 5.37
N PHE A 14 20.70 14.25 4.58
CA PHE A 14 20.75 13.31 3.45
C PHE A 14 20.65 11.84 3.90
N LEU A 15 21.32 11.47 5.00
CA LEU A 15 21.23 10.12 5.56
C LEU A 15 19.83 9.80 6.08
N LEU A 16 19.19 10.76 6.79
CA LEU A 16 17.83 10.61 7.31
C LEU A 16 16.79 10.46 6.20
N SER A 17 16.93 11.20 5.10
CA SER A 17 16.01 11.09 3.96
C SER A 17 16.15 9.77 3.22
N PHE A 18 17.34 9.18 3.19
CA PHE A 18 17.56 7.85 2.61
C PHE A 18 17.06 6.70 3.52
N LEU A 19 17.13 6.87 4.84
CA LEU A 19 16.66 5.88 5.81
C LEU A 19 15.16 5.98 6.14
N ALA A 20 14.50 7.05 5.70
CA ALA A 20 13.07 7.25 5.95
C ALA A 20 12.23 6.28 5.10
N SER A 21 11.54 5.35 5.77
CA SER A 21 10.44 4.60 5.16
C SER A 21 9.13 5.35 5.42
N VAL A 22 8.34 5.54 4.35
CA VAL A 22 6.99 6.10 4.49
C VAL A 22 6.00 4.96 4.55
N GLN A 23 5.31 4.82 5.68
CA GLN A 23 4.19 3.91 5.80
C GLN A 23 2.93 4.61 5.29
N VAL A 24 2.43 4.16 4.13
CA VAL A 24 1.22 4.70 3.51
C VAL A 24 0.03 3.87 3.97
N GLY A 25 -1.02 4.53 4.44
CA GLY A 25 -2.25 3.90 4.93
C GLY A 25 -3.48 4.74 4.63
N ILE A 26 -4.64 4.27 5.09
CA ILE A 26 -5.89 5.03 5.00
C ILE A 26 -5.82 6.20 6.00
N VAL A 27 -6.10 7.42 5.55
CA VAL A 27 -6.07 8.63 6.39
C VAL A 27 -7.08 8.48 7.53
N ASN A 28 -6.64 8.74 8.77
CA ASN A 28 -7.40 8.52 10.01
C ASN A 28 -7.90 7.07 10.20
N GLY A 29 -7.33 6.11 9.47
CA GLY A 29 -7.63 4.69 9.64
C GLY A 29 -6.78 4.05 10.74
N THR A 30 -7.16 2.85 11.11
CA THR A 30 -6.36 1.94 11.95
C THR A 30 -6.05 0.68 11.17
N GLU A 31 -4.93 0.04 11.49
CA GLU A 31 -4.61 -1.28 10.95
C GLU A 31 -5.69 -2.28 11.34
N ASP A 32 -6.14 -3.08 10.36
CA ASP A 32 -7.13 -4.12 10.63
C ASP A 32 -6.43 -5.36 11.22
N LYS A 33 -7.18 -6.17 11.96
CA LYS A 33 -6.66 -7.45 12.45
C LYS A 33 -6.33 -8.35 11.26
N PRO A 34 -5.20 -9.06 11.26
CA PRO A 34 -4.87 -10.02 10.22
C PRO A 34 -6.05 -10.98 9.96
N HIS A 35 -6.35 -11.20 8.69
CA HIS A 35 -7.38 -12.09 8.17
C HIS A 35 -8.82 -11.75 8.61
N SER A 36 -9.08 -10.59 9.21
CA SER A 36 -10.44 -10.18 9.63
C SER A 36 -11.35 -9.77 8.45
N ARG A 37 -10.76 -9.59 7.26
CA ARG A 37 -11.40 -9.23 5.99
C ARG A 37 -11.03 -10.23 4.90
N PRO A 38 -11.45 -11.51 4.99
CA PRO A 38 -11.03 -12.55 4.03
C PRO A 38 -11.53 -12.30 2.60
N TYR A 39 -12.53 -11.42 2.45
CA TYR A 39 -13.03 -10.97 1.16
C TYR A 39 -12.21 -9.84 0.55
N MET A 40 -11.34 -9.14 1.30
CA MET A 40 -10.62 -7.98 0.79
C MET A 40 -9.43 -8.43 -0.07
N VAL A 41 -9.35 -7.90 -1.30
CA VAL A 41 -8.27 -8.22 -2.23
C VAL A 41 -7.51 -6.99 -2.69
N SER A 42 -6.21 -7.18 -2.89
CA SER A 42 -5.28 -6.26 -3.51
C SER A 42 -5.14 -6.62 -4.99
N VAL A 43 -5.62 -5.74 -5.87
CA VAL A 43 -5.39 -5.87 -7.31
C VAL A 43 -4.05 -5.21 -7.63
N GLN A 44 -3.09 -6.04 -8.01
CA GLN A 44 -1.71 -5.65 -8.24
C GLN A 44 -1.37 -5.64 -9.71
N ARG A 45 -0.41 -4.80 -10.09
CA ARG A 45 0.22 -4.80 -11.41
C ARG A 45 1.71 -4.60 -11.24
N LYS A 46 2.51 -5.48 -11.82
CA LYS A 46 3.98 -5.51 -11.62
C LYS A 46 4.35 -5.60 -10.13
N ASN A 47 3.72 -6.53 -9.39
CA ASN A 47 3.96 -6.77 -7.95
C ASN A 47 3.78 -5.54 -7.05
N LYS A 48 2.92 -4.59 -7.45
CA LYS A 48 2.59 -3.41 -6.66
C LYS A 48 1.08 -3.30 -6.53
N HIS A 49 0.59 -3.08 -5.31
CA HIS A 49 -0.80 -2.71 -5.07
C HIS A 49 -1.18 -1.47 -5.90
N LYS A 50 -2.36 -1.51 -6.50
CA LYS A 50 -2.89 -0.37 -7.25
C LYS A 50 -4.34 -0.05 -6.94
N ARG A 51 -5.16 -1.08 -6.74
CA ARG A 51 -6.60 -0.94 -6.48
C ARG A 51 -7.02 -1.95 -5.41
N GLY A 52 -8.05 -1.60 -4.65
CA GLY A 52 -8.77 -2.56 -3.81
C GLY A 52 -9.88 -3.28 -4.59
N GLY A 53 -10.34 -4.39 -4.04
CA GLY A 53 -11.52 -5.11 -4.50
C GLY A 53 -12.06 -6.07 -3.45
N PHE A 54 -13.12 -6.79 -3.82
CA PHE A 54 -13.79 -7.77 -2.99
C PHE A 54 -13.93 -9.11 -3.72
N LEU A 55 -13.54 -10.21 -3.10
CA LEU A 55 -13.77 -11.56 -3.59
C LEU A 55 -15.24 -11.94 -3.41
N LEU A 56 -15.96 -12.20 -4.51
CA LEU A 56 -17.39 -12.57 -4.50
C LEU A 56 -17.61 -14.09 -4.59
N SER A 57 -16.68 -14.80 -5.22
CA SER A 57 -16.68 -16.26 -5.29
C SER A 57 -15.24 -16.75 -5.20
N GLU A 58 -15.05 -17.92 -4.58
CA GLU A 58 -13.75 -18.55 -4.40
C GLU A 58 -13.01 -18.78 -5.71
N GLN A 59 -13.72 -18.88 -6.83
CA GLN A 59 -13.09 -19.29 -8.08
C GLN A 59 -12.58 -18.12 -8.91
N PHE A 60 -13.38 -17.10 -9.28
CA PHE A 60 -12.93 -16.15 -10.32
C PHE A 60 -13.54 -14.72 -10.30
N PHE A 61 -14.38 -14.35 -9.33
CA PHE A 61 -15.12 -13.08 -9.40
C PHE A 61 -14.68 -12.06 -8.35
N ILE A 62 -14.25 -10.90 -8.82
CA ILE A 62 -13.83 -9.77 -7.99
C ILE A 62 -14.67 -8.55 -8.34
N LEU A 63 -15.21 -7.91 -7.30
CA LEU A 63 -15.84 -6.61 -7.41
C LEU A 63 -14.81 -5.51 -7.19
N THR A 64 -14.73 -4.55 -8.11
CA THR A 64 -13.92 -3.34 -7.97
C THR A 64 -14.67 -2.15 -8.58
N ALA A 65 -14.18 -0.93 -8.35
CA ALA A 65 -14.79 0.25 -8.94
C ALA A 65 -14.56 0.28 -10.46
N ALA A 66 -15.59 0.55 -11.25
CA ALA A 66 -15.48 0.52 -12.71
C ALA A 66 -14.41 1.47 -13.27
N HIS A 67 -14.29 2.68 -12.71
CA HIS A 67 -13.27 3.66 -13.10
C HIS A 67 -11.83 3.19 -12.79
N CYS A 68 -11.67 2.13 -11.99
CA CYS A 68 -10.37 1.55 -11.73
C CYS A 68 -9.83 0.75 -12.93
N TRP A 69 -10.71 0.38 -13.86
CA TRP A 69 -10.40 -0.42 -15.03
C TRP A 69 -10.02 0.47 -16.23
N ASP A 70 -8.84 1.06 -16.17
CA ASP A 70 -8.36 2.04 -17.14
C ASP A 70 -7.38 1.39 -18.13
N GLY A 71 -7.91 0.56 -19.02
CA GLY A 71 -7.15 -0.11 -20.08
C GLY A 71 -6.32 -1.33 -19.66
N TRP A 72 -6.56 -1.88 -18.46
CA TRP A 72 -5.86 -3.08 -18.00
C TRP A 72 -6.55 -4.31 -18.56
N ARG A 73 -5.76 -5.34 -18.88
CA ARG A 73 -6.28 -6.66 -19.23
C ARG A 73 -6.09 -7.60 -18.05
N CYS A 74 -6.95 -8.61 -17.94
CA CYS A 74 -6.92 -9.55 -16.82
C CYS A 74 -5.57 -10.26 -16.65
N TYR A 75 -4.85 -10.56 -17.74
CA TYR A 75 -3.53 -11.21 -17.65
C TYR A 75 -2.38 -10.28 -17.19
N GLN A 76 -2.66 -8.98 -17.00
CA GLN A 76 -1.67 -8.01 -16.57
C GLN A 76 -1.76 -7.70 -15.07
N ILE A 77 -2.67 -8.35 -14.36
CA ILE A 77 -2.93 -8.11 -12.95
C ILE A 77 -2.81 -9.41 -12.15
N ASP A 78 -2.39 -9.24 -10.91
CA ASP A 78 -2.37 -10.29 -9.90
C ASP A 78 -3.35 -9.93 -8.79
N VAL A 79 -4.00 -10.94 -8.24
CA VAL A 79 -4.96 -10.77 -7.15
C VAL A 79 -4.35 -11.41 -5.91
N VAL A 80 -4.19 -10.61 -4.86
CA VAL A 80 -3.65 -11.08 -3.58
C VAL A 80 -4.68 -10.81 -2.51
N CYS A 81 -5.08 -11.84 -1.77
CA CYS A 81 -5.96 -11.69 -0.62
C CYS A 81 -5.20 -10.98 0.51
N SER A 82 -5.87 -10.03 1.17
CA SER A 82 -5.34 -9.43 2.40
C SER A 82 -5.12 -10.56 3.41
N MET A 83 -3.88 -10.66 3.87
CA MET A 83 -3.59 -11.41 5.09
C MET A 83 -4.11 -10.65 6.31
#